data_AF-A0A7K4HHA4-F1
#
_entry.id   AF-A0A7K4HHA4-F1
#
_cell.length_a   1.000
_cell.length_b   1.000
_cell.length_c   1.000
_cell.angle_alpha   90.00
_cell.angle_beta   90.00
_cell.angle_gamma   90.00
#
_symmetry.space_group_name_H-M   'P 1'
#
loop_
_entity.id
_entity.type
_entity.pdbx_description
1 polymer ?
#
loop_
_entity_poly.entity_id
_entity_poly.type
_entity_poly.pdbx_seq_one_letter_code
_entity_poly.pdbx_strand_id
1 'polypeptide(L)'
;MIEQLKSKLQELETIKQELQPKIDKIEEKKAEEIQELNKKYDHLIQDANVEVKNFEQKIMDDLIDLFSKVIMDEFEQKRSTSEYSLTDNFKEFKDSISEIEFFPKELVERLDKVINGDLIENVAYDLEKIKTEYKKL
;
A
#
# COMPACT_ATOMS: atom_id res chain seq x y z
N MET A 1 12.27 71.89 -16.58
CA MET A 1 12.20 70.52 -17.15
C MET A 1 12.98 69.50 -16.32
N ILE A 2 14.27 69.71 -16.02
CA ILE A 2 15.07 68.78 -15.19
C ILE A 2 14.56 68.67 -13.75
N GLU A 3 14.12 69.76 -13.12
CA GLU A 3 13.58 69.73 -11.75
C GLU A 3 12.26 68.97 -11.64
N GLN A 4 11.38 69.08 -12.63
CA GLN A 4 10.14 68.27 -12.70
C GLN A 4 10.46 66.77 -12.83
N LEU A 5 11.52 66.42 -13.57
CA LEU A 5 12.01 65.04 -13.67
C LEU A 5 12.57 64.54 -12.33
N LYS A 6 13.31 65.37 -11.58
CA LYS A 6 13.80 65.03 -10.23
C LYS A 6 12.65 64.83 -9.24
N SER A 7 11.64 65.68 -9.28
CA SER A 7 10.44 65.55 -8.44
C SER A 7 9.67 64.26 -8.72
N LYS A 8 9.46 63.90 -10.00
CA LYS A 8 8.83 62.63 -10.38
C LYS A 8 9.64 61.39 -9.96
N LEU A 9 10.97 61.47 -9.97
CA LEU A 9 11.83 60.39 -9.48
C LEU A 9 11.72 60.21 -7.96
N GLN A 10 11.62 61.30 -7.20
CA GLN A 10 11.38 61.21 -5.76
C GLN A 10 10.01 60.63 -5.44
N GLU A 11 8.95 61.02 -6.15
CA GLU A 11 7.62 60.41 -5.99
C GLU A 11 7.65 58.91 -6.28
N LEU A 12 8.37 58.49 -7.33
CA LEU A 12 8.53 57.07 -7.66
C LEU A 12 9.25 56.30 -6.54
N GLU A 13 10.28 56.89 -5.93
CA GLU A 13 11.01 56.31 -4.80
C GLU A 13 10.09 56.12 -3.59
N THR A 14 9.28 57.14 -3.27
CA THR A 14 8.30 57.08 -2.17
C THR A 14 7.23 56.02 -2.43
N ILE A 15 6.68 55.95 -3.64
CA ILE A 15 5.69 54.93 -4.01
C ILE A 15 6.29 53.52 -3.89
N LYS A 16 7.54 53.32 -4.33
CA LYS A 16 8.23 52.03 -4.16
C LYS A 16 8.39 51.65 -2.69
N GLN A 17 8.82 52.59 -1.85
CA GLN A 17 8.98 52.36 -0.41
C GLN A 17 7.66 52.07 0.29
N GLU A 18 6.54 52.65 -0.15
CA GLU A 18 5.21 52.38 0.39
C GLU A 18 4.61 51.05 -0.10
N LEU A 19 4.90 50.67 -1.35
CA LEU A 19 4.37 49.44 -1.95
C LEU A 19 5.17 48.20 -1.54
N GLN A 20 6.48 48.30 -1.34
CA GLN A 20 7.32 47.16 -0.94
C GLN A 20 6.78 46.40 0.29
N PRO A 21 6.45 47.04 1.43
CA PRO A 21 5.90 46.32 2.59
C PRO A 21 4.51 45.73 2.32
N LYS A 22 3.76 46.25 1.34
CA LYS A 22 2.49 45.63 0.92
C LYS A 22 2.75 44.37 0.08
N ILE A 23 3.76 44.42 -0.79
CA ILE A 23 4.20 43.26 -1.58
C ILE A 23 4.71 42.17 -0.64
N ASP A 24 5.59 42.51 0.31
CA ASP A 24 6.16 41.55 1.27
C ASP A 24 5.06 40.84 2.08
N LYS A 25 4.03 41.58 2.54
CA LYS A 25 2.86 41.00 3.23
C LYS A 25 2.02 40.08 2.35
N ILE A 26 1.91 40.37 1.05
CA ILE A 26 1.19 39.51 0.10
C ILE A 26 1.98 38.23 -0.12
N GLU A 27 3.31 38.32 -0.24
CA GLU A 27 4.20 37.16 -0.41
C GLU A 27 4.19 36.27 0.84
N GLU A 28 4.22 36.86 2.03
CA GLU A 28 4.13 36.12 3.30
C GLU A 28 2.80 35.36 3.41
N LYS A 29 1.66 36.03 3.19
CA LYS A 29 0.35 35.38 3.19
C LYS A 29 0.25 34.27 2.15
N LYS A 30 0.78 34.51 0.94
CA LYS A 30 0.82 33.48 -0.10
C LYS A 30 1.63 32.27 0.34
N ALA A 31 2.76 32.47 1.01
CA ALA A 31 3.58 31.38 1.53
C ALA A 31 2.84 30.57 2.62
N GLU A 32 2.15 31.26 3.53
CA GLU A 32 1.31 30.64 4.57
C GLU A 32 0.18 29.81 3.95
N GLU A 33 -0.59 30.38 3.03
CA GLU A 33 -1.69 29.70 2.35
C GLU A 33 -1.21 28.45 1.59
N ILE A 34 -0.07 28.54 0.88
CA ILE A 34 0.53 27.39 0.19
C ILE A 34 0.93 26.31 1.20
N GLN A 35 1.51 26.69 2.35
CA GLN A 35 1.91 25.74 3.36
C GLN A 35 0.72 25.02 3.99
N GLU A 36 -0.36 25.74 4.31
CA GLU A 36 -1.60 25.15 4.82
C GLU A 36 -2.25 24.23 3.79
N LEU A 37 -2.29 24.66 2.53
CA LEU A 37 -2.85 23.87 1.43
C LEU A 37 -2.07 22.56 1.23
N ASN A 38 -0.74 22.63 1.23
CA ASN A 38 0.11 21.44 1.12
C ASN A 38 -0.13 20.48 2.28
N LYS A 39 -0.14 20.97 3.54
CA LYS A 39 -0.45 20.12 4.71
C LYS A 39 -1.79 19.40 4.57
N LYS A 40 -2.82 20.12 4.11
CA LYS A 40 -4.15 19.53 3.90
C LYS A 40 -4.11 18.41 2.87
N TYR A 41 -3.46 18.63 1.72
CA TYR A 41 -3.38 17.61 0.69
C TYR A 41 -2.48 16.44 1.09
N ASP A 42 -1.39 16.69 1.79
CA ASP A 42 -0.52 15.64 2.34
C ASP A 42 -1.31 14.71 3.28
N HIS A 43 -2.15 15.28 4.16
CA HIS A 43 -3.04 14.49 5.01
C HIS A 43 -4.05 13.67 4.20
N LEU A 44 -4.71 14.28 3.20
CA LEU A 44 -5.67 13.55 2.36
C LEU A 44 -5.01 12.40 1.58
N ILE A 45 -3.79 12.61 1.08
CA ILE A 45 -3.00 11.58 0.39
C ILE A 45 -2.60 10.49 1.39
N GLN A 46 -2.18 10.86 2.59
CA GLN A 46 -1.84 9.90 3.63
C GLN A 46 -3.05 9.04 4.02
N ASP A 47 -4.21 9.65 4.24
CA ASP A 47 -5.45 8.95 4.59
C ASP A 47 -5.87 7.97 3.48
N ALA A 48 -5.85 8.42 2.23
CA ALA A 48 -6.14 7.56 1.08
C ALA A 48 -5.15 6.39 0.97
N ASN A 49 -3.86 6.64 1.18
CA ASN A 49 -2.85 5.58 1.18
C ASN A 49 -3.02 4.59 2.34
N VAL A 50 -3.47 5.06 3.51
CA VAL A 50 -3.79 4.20 4.65
C VAL A 50 -5.00 3.33 4.33
N GLU A 51 -6.04 3.88 3.69
CA GLU A 51 -7.22 3.12 3.27
C GLU A 51 -6.85 2.01 2.27
N VAL A 52 -6.05 2.33 1.24
CA VAL A 52 -5.55 1.34 0.27
C VAL A 52 -4.76 0.23 0.99
N LYS A 53 -3.80 0.59 1.83
CA LYS A 53 -3.00 -0.39 2.59
C LYS A 53 -3.85 -1.27 3.50
N ASN A 54 -4.85 -0.70 4.16
CA ASN A 54 -5.76 -1.46 5.02
C ASN A 54 -6.60 -2.44 4.19
N PHE A 55 -7.01 -2.05 2.98
CA PHE A 55 -7.75 -2.93 2.09
C PHE A 55 -6.88 -4.04 1.51
N GLU A 56 -5.66 -3.73 1.06
CA GLU A 56 -4.66 -4.72 0.64
C GLU A 56 -4.38 -5.75 1.75
N GLN A 57 -4.22 -5.29 3.00
CA GLN A 57 -4.02 -6.17 4.14
C GLN A 57 -5.22 -7.09 4.38
N LYS A 58 -6.46 -6.58 4.28
CA LYS A 58 -7.66 -7.42 4.41
C LYS A 58 -7.70 -8.52 3.35
N ILE A 59 -7.40 -8.17 2.09
CA ILE A 59 -7.33 -9.16 1.03
C ILE A 59 -6.25 -10.20 1.34
N MET A 60 -5.07 -9.79 1.79
CA MET A 60 -4.01 -10.72 2.20
C MET A 60 -4.49 -11.66 3.32
N ASP A 61 -5.15 -11.12 4.35
CA ASP A 61 -5.65 -11.92 5.47
C ASP A 61 -6.68 -12.96 5.00
N ASP A 62 -7.58 -12.57 4.10
CA ASP A 62 -8.57 -13.47 3.49
C ASP A 62 -7.90 -14.56 2.63
N LEU A 63 -6.89 -14.21 1.84
CA LEU A 63 -6.13 -15.16 1.03
C LEU A 63 -5.37 -16.17 1.90
N ILE A 64 -4.79 -15.73 3.02
CA ILE A 64 -4.08 -16.62 3.96
C ILE A 64 -5.05 -17.54 4.70
N ASP A 65 -6.26 -17.07 5.04
CA ASP A 65 -7.29 -17.95 5.59
C ASP A 65 -7.74 -19.00 4.58
N LEU A 66 -7.96 -18.59 3.33
CA LEU A 66 -8.33 -19.50 2.26
C LEU A 66 -7.22 -20.53 2.02
N PHE A 67 -5.96 -20.09 1.94
CA PHE A 67 -4.79 -20.97 1.86
C PHE A 67 -4.81 -22.00 2.99
N SER A 68 -4.92 -21.53 4.24
CA SER A 68 -4.91 -22.40 5.41
C SER A 68 -6.03 -23.43 5.38
N LYS A 69 -7.23 -23.02 4.94
CA LYS A 69 -8.38 -23.90 4.79
C LYS A 69 -8.11 -24.98 3.74
N VAL A 70 -7.64 -24.60 2.54
CA VAL A 70 -7.36 -25.56 1.46
C VAL A 70 -6.29 -26.58 1.87
N ILE A 71 -5.23 -26.13 2.56
CA ILE A 71 -4.20 -27.04 3.10
C ILE A 71 -4.81 -28.04 4.10
N MET A 72 -5.66 -27.58 5.01
CA MET A 72 -6.30 -28.44 6.02
C MET A 72 -7.29 -29.42 5.41
N ASP A 73 -8.12 -28.96 4.48
CA ASP A 73 -9.10 -29.79 3.77
C ASP A 73 -8.38 -30.93 3.02
N GLU A 74 -7.29 -30.61 2.32
CA GLU A 74 -6.46 -31.60 1.61
C GLU A 74 -5.78 -32.57 2.59
N PHE A 75 -5.25 -32.07 3.71
CA PHE A 75 -4.63 -32.89 4.74
C PHE A 75 -5.62 -33.87 5.39
N GLU A 76 -6.84 -33.43 5.67
CA GLU A 76 -7.91 -34.27 6.21
C GLU A 76 -8.38 -35.33 5.21
N GLN A 77 -8.51 -34.96 3.94
CA GLN A 77 -8.85 -35.92 2.88
C GLN A 77 -7.78 -36.99 2.73
N LYS A 78 -6.49 -36.64 2.72
CA LYS A 78 -5.39 -37.64 2.69
C LYS A 78 -5.42 -38.59 3.89
N ARG A 79 -5.84 -38.13 5.07
CA ARG A 79 -6.03 -39.02 6.23
C ARG A 79 -7.21 -39.98 6.07
N SER A 80 -8.20 -39.59 5.27
CA SER A 80 -9.42 -40.37 5.04
C SER A 80 -9.31 -41.37 3.90
N THR A 81 -8.40 -41.17 2.94
CA THR A 81 -8.23 -42.03 1.76
C THR A 81 -6.82 -42.60 1.70
N SER A 82 -6.70 -43.92 1.61
CA SER A 82 -5.41 -44.65 1.53
C SER A 82 -4.58 -44.36 0.27
N GLU A 83 -5.13 -43.61 -0.68
CA GLU A 83 -4.50 -43.24 -1.95
C GLU A 83 -3.89 -41.83 -1.88
N TYR A 84 -2.63 -41.73 -2.29
CA TYR A 84 -1.83 -40.50 -2.23
C TYR A 84 -2.10 -39.58 -3.43
N SER A 85 -3.37 -39.35 -3.79
CA SER A 85 -3.76 -38.48 -4.90
C SER A 85 -4.27 -37.13 -4.38
N LEU A 86 -3.69 -36.03 -4.87
CA LEU A 86 -4.15 -34.69 -4.55
C LEU A 86 -5.49 -34.39 -5.21
N THR A 87 -6.34 -33.62 -4.53
CA THR A 87 -7.61 -33.19 -5.12
C THR A 87 -7.45 -32.16 -6.22
N ASP A 88 -8.42 -32.12 -7.12
CA ASP A 88 -8.46 -31.12 -8.18
C ASP A 88 -8.66 -29.71 -7.60
N ASN A 89 -9.41 -29.59 -6.49
CA ASN A 89 -9.54 -28.33 -5.75
C ASN A 89 -8.19 -27.76 -5.30
N PHE A 90 -7.27 -28.61 -4.82
CA PHE A 90 -5.92 -28.18 -4.42
C PHE A 90 -5.11 -27.65 -5.61
N LYS A 91 -5.19 -28.32 -6.77
CA LYS A 91 -4.49 -27.92 -8.00
C LYS A 91 -5.07 -26.62 -8.56
N GLU A 92 -6.39 -26.53 -8.66
CA GLU A 92 -7.10 -25.32 -9.11
C GLU A 92 -6.80 -24.12 -8.21
N PHE A 93 -6.75 -24.34 -6.88
CA PHE A 93 -6.36 -23.31 -5.93
C PHE A 93 -4.92 -22.82 -6.17
N LYS A 94 -3.96 -23.75 -6.36
CA LYS A 94 -2.57 -23.39 -6.64
C LYS A 94 -2.42 -22.58 -7.93
N ASP A 95 -3.17 -22.92 -8.98
CA ASP A 95 -3.13 -22.18 -10.24
C ASP A 95 -3.74 -20.79 -10.07
N SER A 96 -4.91 -20.70 -9.44
CA SER A 96 -5.60 -19.44 -9.18
C SER A 96 -4.78 -18.47 -8.32
N ILE A 97 -4.14 -18.97 -7.26
CA ILE A 97 -3.35 -18.13 -6.34
C ILE A 97 -2.03 -17.67 -6.99
N SER A 98 -1.51 -18.41 -7.97
CA SER A 98 -0.28 -18.05 -8.69
C SER A 98 -0.44 -16.84 -9.62
N GLU A 99 -1.67 -16.52 -10.00
CA GLU A 99 -2.00 -15.32 -10.80
C GLU A 99 -2.09 -14.04 -9.95
N ILE A 100 -2.17 -14.17 -8.63
CA ILE A 100 -2.28 -13.03 -7.71
C ILE A 100 -0.88 -12.47 -7.43
N GLU A 101 -0.54 -11.33 -8.05
CA GLU A 101 0.81 -10.75 -8.04
C GLU A 101 1.39 -10.52 -6.64
N PHE A 102 0.56 -10.05 -5.70
CA PHE A 102 1.00 -9.71 -4.35
C PHE A 102 0.95 -10.90 -3.37
N PHE A 103 0.48 -12.07 -3.78
CA PHE A 103 0.47 -13.26 -2.92
C PHE A 103 1.91 -13.80 -2.72
N PRO A 104 2.28 -14.31 -1.54
CA PRO A 104 3.65 -14.74 -1.28
C PRO A 104 4.07 -15.91 -2.19
N LYS A 105 5.07 -15.65 -3.05
CA LYS A 105 5.60 -16.66 -3.99
C LYS A 105 6.13 -17.91 -3.30
N GLU A 106 6.70 -17.77 -2.10
CA GLU A 106 7.17 -18.91 -1.31
C GLU A 106 6.02 -19.88 -0.98
N LEU A 107 4.82 -19.37 -0.69
CA LEU A 107 3.66 -20.22 -0.40
C LEU A 107 3.19 -20.96 -1.65
N VAL A 108 3.24 -20.32 -2.82
CA VAL A 108 2.96 -20.96 -4.12
C VAL A 108 3.98 -22.07 -4.39
N GLU A 109 5.27 -21.82 -4.17
CA GLU A 109 6.33 -22.82 -4.34
C GLU A 109 6.14 -24.03 -3.41
N ARG A 110 5.66 -23.81 -2.18
CA ARG A 110 5.32 -24.90 -1.26
C ARG A 110 4.17 -25.76 -1.80
N LEU A 111 3.14 -25.15 -2.41
CA LEU A 111 2.07 -25.90 -3.08
C LEU A 111 2.58 -26.69 -4.28
N ASP A 112 3.45 -26.08 -5.11
CA ASP A 112 4.06 -26.75 -6.25
C ASP A 112 4.89 -27.96 -5.81
N LYS A 113 5.62 -27.88 -4.71
CA LYS A 113 6.35 -29.04 -4.16
C LYS A 113 5.40 -30.17 -3.77
N VAL A 114 4.28 -29.85 -3.13
CA VAL A 114 3.26 -30.85 -2.77
C VAL A 114 2.67 -31.49 -4.03
N ILE A 115 2.38 -30.70 -5.08
CA ILE A 115 1.93 -31.20 -6.39
C ILE A 115 2.96 -32.16 -7.01
N ASN A 116 4.25 -31.87 -6.84
CA ASN A 116 5.35 -32.68 -7.35
C ASN A 116 5.72 -33.89 -6.46
N GLY A 117 4.97 -34.14 -5.38
CA GLY A 117 5.11 -35.35 -4.57
C GLY A 117 5.55 -35.14 -3.11
N ASP A 118 5.75 -33.90 -2.66
CA ASP A 118 6.00 -33.63 -1.23
C ASP A 118 4.76 -33.88 -0.37
N LEU A 119 5.01 -34.14 0.92
CA LEU A 119 3.98 -34.36 1.93
C LEU A 119 3.25 -33.03 2.23
N ILE A 120 1.91 -33.07 2.25
CA ILE A 120 1.09 -31.88 2.59
C ILE A 120 1.27 -31.49 4.06
N GLU A 121 1.63 -32.47 4.90
CA GLU A 121 2.04 -32.35 6.30
C GLU A 121 3.08 -31.25 6.51
N ASN A 122 4.04 -31.13 5.60
CA ASN A 122 5.12 -30.14 5.68
C ASN A 122 4.57 -28.71 5.62
N VAL A 123 3.44 -28.51 4.94
CA VAL A 123 2.76 -27.21 4.86
C VAL A 123 1.74 -27.07 5.99
N ALA A 124 0.99 -28.13 6.29
CA ALA A 124 -0.04 -28.14 7.32
C ALA A 124 0.52 -27.82 8.72
N TYR A 125 1.68 -28.37 9.08
CA TYR A 125 2.32 -28.11 10.37
C TYR A 125 2.88 -26.69 10.50
N ASP A 126 3.15 -26.02 9.39
CA ASP A 126 3.66 -24.65 9.36
C ASP A 126 2.54 -23.59 9.33
N LEU A 127 1.25 -23.98 9.26
CA LEU A 127 0.15 -23.04 9.06
C LEU A 127 0.05 -21.95 10.13
N GLU A 128 0.31 -22.25 11.40
CA GLU A 128 0.30 -21.23 12.45
C GLU A 128 1.42 -20.19 12.26
N LYS A 129 2.60 -20.65 11.84
CA LYS A 129 3.73 -19.78 11.53
C LYS A 129 3.42 -18.91 10.31
N ILE A 130 2.87 -19.49 9.25
CA ILE A 130 2.45 -18.78 8.03
C ILE A 130 1.41 -17.71 8.37
N LYS A 131 0.39 -18.04 9.17
CA LYS A 131 -0.60 -17.06 9.62
C LYS A 131 0.05 -15.92 10.39
N THR A 132 0.98 -16.21 11.30
CA THR A 132 1.68 -15.19 12.10
C THR A 132 2.56 -14.29 11.25
N GLU A 133 3.15 -14.82 10.19
CA GLU A 133 4.07 -14.09 9.31
C GLU A 133 3.35 -13.16 8.34
N TYR A 134 2.22 -13.60 7.78
CA TYR A 134 1.54 -12.90 6.69
C TYR A 134 0.29 -12.13 7.13
N LYS A 135 -0.30 -12.48 8.27
CA LYS A 135 -1.42 -11.71 8.84
C LYS A 135 -0.93 -10.65 9.78
N LYS A 136 -1.53 -9.45 9.69
CA LYS A 136 -1.41 -8.46 10.76
C LYS A 136 -2.54 -8.68 11.76
N LEU A 137 -2.16 -8.92 13.01
CA LEU A 137 -3.06 -8.87 14.17
C LEU A 137 -3.54 -7.44 14.42
#